data_AF-A0A800BMK1-F1
#
_entry.id   AF-A0A800BMK1-F1
#
_cell.length_a   1.000
_cell.length_b   1.000
_cell.length_c   1.000
_cell.angle_alpha   90.00
_cell.angle_beta   90.00
_cell.angle_gamma   90.00
#
_symmetry.space_group_name_H-M   'P 1'
#
loop_
_entity.id
_entity.type
_entity.pdbx_description
1 polymer ?
#
loop_
_entity_poly.entity_id
_entity_poly.type
_entity_poly.pdbx_seq_one_letter_code
_entity_poly.pdbx_strand_id
1 'polypeptide(L)'
;MKRIAVLTFIYLMFFSTAVLAKGISFLVIEGDSFLVNKAIKELGPHPGFDVRFFTYSEIKKEKEVRDFIRNSHVIIVDVMKKELSDYVLENVDLQRVKVYALRGSRNDEALKKKGFIFDREIQDYFKYLSVKNVRNLVLKVAHDELDPSIRFEPPVVTPILGIYHPRAQSIFTSYKDYVAWYKSKGLWKGHGPWIGIPFFSSSLAEGQKNIMDYVIERLEREGFNLLACFGKDIDVLKKFFIDPMGQSRVDLIVAFSLKFYSALNDQLRSTLLNIDIPVINAVKLYSIDIDKWWKDPVGIPPMDVVWTIANPEISGAIEPTPLSGRVCVKDEDKGNVLFAGRPISQTLELLIPRIRKWLALKTNENRTKRIAILFYNHSQGKQKIGASYLNVFRSLEIILQRLEQEGYLVG
;
A
#
# COMPACT_ATOMS: atom_id res chain seq x y z
N MET A 1 76.74 12.58 -46.16
CA MET A 1 76.21 13.55 -45.18
C MET A 1 74.79 13.92 -45.58
N LYS A 2 73.79 13.35 -44.87
CA LYS A 2 72.36 13.49 -45.16
C LYS A 2 71.76 14.62 -44.31
N ARG A 3 71.00 15.53 -44.93
CA ARG A 3 70.20 16.56 -44.24
C ARG A 3 68.90 15.91 -43.73
N ILE A 4 68.66 16.00 -42.43
CA ILE A 4 67.40 15.58 -41.78
C ILE A 4 66.65 16.87 -41.42
N ALA A 5 65.45 17.02 -41.99
CA ALA A 5 64.51 18.07 -41.63
C ALA A 5 63.76 17.64 -40.36
N VAL A 6 63.76 18.51 -39.35
CA VAL A 6 63.05 18.34 -38.08
C VAL A 6 61.59 18.76 -38.30
N LEU A 7 60.67 17.81 -38.22
CA LEU A 7 59.23 18.05 -38.12
C LEU A 7 58.85 18.12 -36.64
N THR A 8 58.46 19.30 -36.16
CA THR A 8 57.95 19.50 -34.81
C THR A 8 56.45 19.16 -34.78
N PHE A 9 56.09 18.04 -34.19
CA PHE A 9 54.69 17.64 -33.96
C PHE A 9 54.22 18.24 -32.63
N ILE A 10 53.36 19.26 -32.69
CA ILE A 10 52.68 19.84 -31.51
C ILE A 10 51.56 18.87 -31.12
N TYR A 11 51.73 18.14 -30.02
CA TYR A 11 50.67 17.35 -29.39
C TYR A 11 49.80 18.30 -28.56
N LEU A 12 48.68 18.74 -29.13
CA LEU A 12 47.61 19.42 -28.40
C LEU A 12 46.90 18.36 -27.54
N MET A 13 47.30 18.25 -26.27
CA MET A 13 46.52 17.55 -25.26
C MET A 13 45.19 18.28 -25.05
N PHE A 14 44.13 17.80 -25.69
CA PHE A 14 42.78 18.04 -25.23
C PHE A 14 42.62 17.32 -23.88
N PHE A 15 42.86 18.04 -22.78
CA PHE A 15 42.28 17.66 -21.49
C PHE A 15 40.76 17.78 -21.64
N SER A 16 40.07 16.68 -21.95
CA SER A 16 38.66 16.58 -21.65
C SER A 16 38.54 16.70 -20.13
N THR A 17 38.10 17.85 -19.64
CA THR A 17 37.61 17.94 -18.27
C THR A 17 36.47 16.94 -18.17
N ALA A 18 36.71 15.81 -17.51
CA ALA A 18 35.65 14.96 -17.03
C ALA A 18 34.86 15.81 -16.03
N VAL A 19 33.81 16.47 -16.50
CA VAL A 19 32.85 17.16 -15.63
C VAL A 19 32.34 16.08 -14.69
N LEU A 20 32.67 16.20 -13.41
CA LEU A 20 32.17 15.27 -12.40
C LEU A 20 30.65 15.37 -12.45
N ALA A 21 29.97 14.29 -12.82
CA ALA A 21 28.52 14.28 -12.98
C ALA A 21 27.86 14.78 -11.69
N LYS A 22 26.99 15.77 -11.79
CA LYS A 22 26.32 16.35 -10.61
C LYS A 22 25.38 15.29 -10.01
N GLY A 23 25.56 14.95 -8.74
CA GLY A 23 24.81 13.88 -8.07
C GLY A 23 23.39 14.29 -7.64
N ILE A 24 22.39 13.46 -7.92
CA ILE A 24 21.02 13.53 -7.40
C ILE A 24 20.78 12.32 -6.49
N SER A 25 20.44 12.57 -5.22
CA SER A 25 20.02 11.51 -4.31
C SER A 25 18.51 11.42 -4.19
N PHE A 26 17.95 10.24 -4.41
CA PHE A 26 16.52 9.97 -4.34
C PHE A 26 16.21 9.02 -3.18
N LEU A 27 15.82 9.58 -2.03
CA LEU A 27 15.56 8.83 -0.81
C LEU A 27 14.09 8.39 -0.75
N VAL A 28 13.85 7.09 -0.76
CA VAL A 28 12.49 6.52 -0.85
C VAL A 28 12.23 5.45 0.20
N ILE A 29 10.96 5.24 0.51
CA ILE A 29 10.55 4.10 1.32
C ILE A 29 10.72 2.80 0.53
N GLU A 30 10.95 1.72 1.27
CA GLU A 30 11.15 0.38 0.70
C GLU A 30 10.00 -0.03 -0.22
N GLY A 31 8.75 0.31 0.12
CA GLY A 31 7.57 -0.02 -0.69
C GLY A 31 7.58 0.54 -2.13
N ASP A 32 8.30 1.64 -2.37
CA ASP A 32 8.39 2.31 -3.67
C ASP A 32 9.69 1.99 -4.42
N SER A 33 10.63 1.30 -3.76
CA SER A 33 11.98 1.00 -4.29
C SER A 33 11.95 0.29 -5.64
N PHE A 34 11.04 -0.67 -5.85
CA PHE A 34 10.95 -1.42 -7.10
C PHE A 34 10.61 -0.52 -8.30
N LEU A 35 9.59 0.33 -8.15
CA LEU A 35 9.15 1.24 -9.21
C LEU A 35 10.19 2.33 -9.47
N VAL A 36 10.80 2.87 -8.42
CA VAL A 36 11.84 3.89 -8.52
C VAL A 36 13.10 3.34 -9.20
N ASN A 37 13.52 2.11 -8.86
CA ASN A 37 14.62 1.44 -9.55
C ASN A 37 14.33 1.26 -11.03
N LYS A 38 13.12 0.80 -11.39
CA LYS A 38 12.71 0.66 -12.78
C LYS A 38 12.75 2.00 -13.52
N ALA A 39 12.25 3.08 -12.90
CA ALA A 39 12.28 4.43 -13.48
C ALA A 39 13.69 4.95 -13.70
N ILE A 40 14.60 4.76 -12.73
CA ILE A 40 16.00 5.18 -12.86
C ILE A 40 16.74 4.35 -13.92
N LYS A 41 16.44 3.05 -14.04
CA LYS A 41 16.97 2.23 -15.13
C LYS A 41 16.49 2.67 -16.50
N GLU A 42 15.19 2.95 -16.65
CA GLU A 42 14.62 3.44 -17.91
C GLU A 42 15.10 4.85 -18.27
N LEU A 43 15.48 5.67 -17.27
CA LEU A 43 16.15 6.94 -17.52
C LEU A 43 17.55 6.74 -18.15
N GLY A 44 18.25 5.68 -17.73
CA GLY A 44 19.61 5.39 -18.19
C GLY A 44 20.65 6.38 -17.67
N PRO A 45 21.93 6.21 -18.04
CA PRO A 45 22.99 7.16 -17.71
C PRO A 45 22.76 8.49 -18.43
N HIS A 46 22.95 9.61 -17.73
CA HIS A 46 22.83 10.95 -18.29
C HIS A 46 24.19 11.68 -18.25
N PRO A 47 24.61 12.38 -19.30
CA PRO A 47 25.92 13.04 -19.33
C PRO A 47 26.05 14.21 -18.33
N GLY A 48 24.93 14.84 -17.97
CA GLY A 48 24.90 16.00 -17.07
C GLY A 48 24.77 15.70 -15.57
N PHE A 49 24.33 14.49 -15.18
CA PHE A 49 24.07 14.17 -13.78
C PHE A 49 24.08 12.65 -13.52
N ASP A 50 24.38 12.27 -12.28
CA ASP A 50 24.28 10.89 -11.78
C ASP A 50 23.14 10.82 -10.77
N VAL A 51 22.10 10.02 -11.03
CA VAL A 51 20.98 9.81 -10.10
C VAL A 51 21.06 8.44 -9.46
N ARG A 52 20.97 8.40 -8.13
CA ARG A 52 20.89 7.17 -7.35
C ARG A 52 19.76 7.27 -6.36
N PHE A 53 19.05 6.16 -6.15
CA PHE A 53 18.05 6.08 -5.10
C PHE A 53 18.56 5.23 -3.94
N PHE A 54 18.06 5.52 -2.74
CA PHE A 54 18.43 4.81 -1.53
C PHE A 54 17.23 4.64 -0.61
N THR A 55 17.14 3.47 0.00
CA THR A 55 16.22 3.20 1.10
C THR A 55 16.89 3.45 2.45
N TYR A 56 16.09 3.65 3.50
CA TYR A 56 16.64 3.83 4.85
C TYR A 56 17.52 2.65 5.32
N SER A 57 17.19 1.43 4.89
CA SER A 57 17.96 0.22 5.21
C SER A 57 19.38 0.25 4.63
N GLU A 58 19.55 0.79 3.42
CA GLU A 58 20.85 0.95 2.77
C GLU A 58 21.66 2.07 3.43
N ILE A 59 21.02 3.21 3.72
CA ILE A 59 21.63 4.35 4.41
C ILE A 59 22.27 3.93 5.75
N LYS A 60 21.60 3.05 6.51
CA LYS A 60 22.12 2.54 7.79
C LYS A 60 23.36 1.65 7.63
N LYS A 61 23.43 0.86 6.56
CA LYS A 61 24.45 -0.20 6.40
C LYS A 61 25.69 0.30 5.69
N GLU A 62 25.53 1.12 4.67
CA GLU A 62 26.59 1.38 3.68
C GLU A 62 27.16 2.78 3.84
N LYS A 63 28.48 2.87 4.09
CA LYS A 63 29.17 4.15 4.20
C LYS A 63 29.17 4.91 2.87
N GLU A 64 29.40 4.21 1.77
CA GLU A 64 29.43 4.78 0.41
C GLU A 64 28.11 5.47 0.05
N VAL A 65 26.98 4.88 0.43
CA VAL A 65 25.64 5.50 0.29
C VAL A 65 25.58 6.84 1.02
N ARG A 66 26.01 6.89 2.29
CA ARG A 66 26.01 8.12 3.08
C ARG A 66 26.98 9.17 2.51
N ASP A 67 28.08 8.74 1.93
CA ASP A 67 29.06 9.63 1.31
C ASP A 67 28.50 10.20 -0.01
N PHE A 68 27.77 9.42 -0.80
CA PHE A 68 27.09 9.91 -2.00
C PHE A 68 25.99 10.94 -1.66
N ILE A 69 25.17 10.66 -0.65
CA ILE A 69 24.08 11.57 -0.24
C ILE A 69 24.64 12.92 0.22
N ARG A 70 25.70 12.91 1.03
CA ARG A 70 26.36 14.14 1.52
C ARG A 70 26.98 14.98 0.42
N ASN A 71 27.40 14.36 -0.68
CA ASN A 71 28.01 15.04 -1.82
C ASN A 71 27.01 15.32 -2.97
N SER A 72 25.73 15.03 -2.78
CA SER A 72 24.70 15.29 -3.78
C SER A 72 24.43 16.79 -3.93
N HIS A 73 24.13 17.21 -5.16
CA HIS A 73 23.79 18.60 -5.48
C HIS A 73 22.35 18.93 -5.11
N VAL A 74 21.46 17.94 -5.23
CA VAL A 74 20.05 18.04 -4.86
C VAL A 74 19.58 16.70 -4.31
N ILE A 75 18.67 16.76 -3.33
CA ILE A 75 18.07 15.58 -2.72
C ILE A 75 16.56 15.62 -2.97
N ILE A 76 16.01 14.48 -3.35
CA ILE A 76 14.58 14.21 -3.43
C ILE A 76 14.29 13.21 -2.32
N VAL A 77 13.36 13.50 -1.42
CA VAL A 77 13.13 12.67 -0.22
C VAL A 77 11.65 12.43 0.07
N ASP A 78 11.34 11.19 0.40
CA ASP A 78 10.05 10.81 0.95
C ASP A 78 9.95 11.10 2.44
N VAL A 79 9.36 12.26 2.78
CA VAL A 79 9.15 12.70 4.16
C VAL A 79 8.04 11.95 4.89
N MET A 80 7.30 11.05 4.22
CA MET A 80 6.32 10.19 4.90
C MET A 80 7.01 9.24 5.89
N LYS A 81 8.25 8.85 5.60
CA LYS A 81 9.10 8.08 6.53
C LYS A 81 9.98 9.04 7.32
N LYS A 82 9.62 9.24 8.59
CA LYS A 82 10.29 10.19 9.48
C LYS A 82 11.81 9.97 9.53
N GLU A 83 12.27 8.73 9.51
CA GLU A 83 13.71 8.43 9.60
C GLU A 83 14.51 8.93 8.38
N LEU A 84 13.88 9.07 7.20
CA LEU A 84 14.54 9.67 6.04
C LEU A 84 14.69 11.19 6.22
N SER A 85 13.63 11.87 6.67
CA SER A 85 13.70 13.31 6.95
C SER A 85 14.65 13.64 8.10
N ASP A 86 14.66 12.82 9.16
CA ASP A 86 15.55 12.98 10.30
C ASP A 86 17.02 12.79 9.84
N TYR A 87 17.30 11.76 9.04
CA TYR A 87 18.64 11.55 8.47
C TYR A 87 19.13 12.75 7.66
N VAL A 88 18.30 13.31 6.78
CA VAL A 88 18.64 14.49 5.98
C VAL A 88 18.94 15.70 6.89
N LEU A 89 18.09 15.95 7.89
CA LEU A 89 18.28 17.05 8.85
C LEU A 89 19.58 16.94 9.65
N GLU A 90 20.00 15.74 9.99
CA GLU A 90 21.19 15.49 10.80
C GLU A 90 22.50 15.48 9.99
N ASN A 91 22.44 15.17 8.69
CA ASN A 91 23.63 14.83 7.90
C ASN A 91 23.84 15.71 6.66
N VAL A 92 22.88 16.57 6.29
CA VAL A 92 22.93 17.39 5.08
C VAL A 92 22.84 18.88 5.46
N ASP A 93 23.74 19.67 4.88
CA ASP A 93 23.67 21.13 4.98
C ASP A 93 22.59 21.68 4.02
N LEU A 94 21.42 21.99 4.58
CA LEU A 94 20.26 22.52 3.86
C LEU A 94 20.46 23.95 3.34
N GLN A 95 21.52 24.65 3.76
CA GLN A 95 21.87 25.94 3.14
C GLN A 95 22.55 25.75 1.78
N ARG A 96 23.21 24.62 1.57
CA ARG A 96 23.94 24.29 0.35
C ARG A 96 23.16 23.38 -0.59
N VAL A 97 22.41 22.42 -0.04
CA VAL A 97 21.72 21.39 -0.82
C VAL A 97 20.21 21.60 -0.72
N LYS A 98 19.55 21.79 -1.86
CA LYS A 98 18.10 21.84 -1.90
C LYS A 98 17.51 20.45 -1.71
N VAL A 99 16.40 20.39 -0.96
CA VAL A 99 15.73 19.14 -0.61
C VAL A 99 14.26 19.21 -0.97
N TYR A 100 13.85 18.41 -1.95
CA TYR A 100 12.47 18.32 -2.42
C TYR A 100 11.72 17.19 -1.71
N ALA A 101 10.57 17.53 -1.11
CA ALA A 101 9.68 16.58 -0.47
C ALA A 101 8.70 15.98 -1.49
N LEU A 102 8.71 14.65 -1.63
CA LEU A 102 7.86 13.92 -2.59
C LEU A 102 6.36 13.97 -2.28
N ARG A 103 6.00 14.10 -1.00
CA ARG A 103 4.62 14.09 -0.50
C ARG A 103 4.55 14.75 0.87
N GLY A 104 3.33 14.90 1.37
CA GLY A 104 3.09 15.39 2.73
C GLY A 104 3.36 14.33 3.80
N SER A 105 3.55 14.81 5.02
CA SER A 105 3.80 14.10 6.27
C SER A 105 2.90 14.68 7.38
N ARG A 106 3.09 14.24 8.62
CA ARG A 106 2.40 14.84 9.78
C ARG A 106 2.98 16.21 10.19
N ASN A 107 4.17 16.57 9.70
CA ASN A 107 4.97 17.71 10.20
C ASN A 107 5.41 18.66 9.07
N ASP A 108 4.62 18.83 8.01
CA ASP A 108 5.02 19.56 6.80
C ASP A 108 5.45 21.01 7.08
N GLU A 109 4.74 21.72 7.96
CA GLU A 109 5.08 23.09 8.32
C GLU A 109 6.45 23.20 9.00
N ALA A 110 6.77 22.23 9.87
CA ALA A 110 8.06 22.19 10.55
C ALA A 110 9.20 21.88 9.56
N LEU A 111 8.97 20.98 8.61
CA LEU A 111 9.96 20.65 7.57
C LEU A 111 10.19 21.83 6.62
N LYS A 112 9.13 22.55 6.21
CA LYS A 112 9.24 23.78 5.42
C LYS A 112 10.11 24.82 6.10
N LYS A 113 9.88 25.07 7.40
CA LYS A 113 10.69 26.01 8.20
C LYS A 113 12.16 25.62 8.28
N LYS A 114 12.47 24.33 8.15
CA LYS A 114 13.84 23.80 8.14
C LYS A 114 14.48 23.80 6.74
N GLY A 115 13.78 24.21 5.69
CA GLY A 115 14.32 24.33 4.33
C GLY A 115 13.87 23.24 3.34
N PHE A 116 12.95 22.34 3.72
CA PHE A 116 12.38 21.38 2.77
C PHE A 116 11.42 22.09 1.80
N ILE A 117 11.56 21.77 0.51
CA ILE A 117 10.79 22.34 -0.58
C ILE A 117 9.62 21.40 -0.88
N PHE A 118 8.39 21.91 -0.71
CA PHE A 118 7.16 21.20 -1.06
C PHE A 118 6.64 21.79 -2.37
N ASP A 119 7.26 21.39 -3.48
CA ASP A 119 6.88 21.82 -4.81
C ASP A 119 5.67 21.01 -5.31
N ARG A 120 4.64 21.70 -5.82
CA ARG A 120 3.38 21.07 -6.21
C ARG A 120 3.54 20.16 -7.43
N GLU A 121 4.36 20.54 -8.41
CA GLU A 121 4.55 19.76 -9.63
C GLU A 121 5.35 18.48 -9.35
N ILE A 122 6.40 18.59 -8.52
CA ILE A 122 7.15 17.43 -8.01
C ILE A 122 6.23 16.48 -7.24
N GLN A 123 5.36 17.02 -6.39
CA GLN A 123 4.38 16.22 -5.66
C GLN A 123 3.35 15.56 -6.59
N ASP A 124 2.92 16.22 -7.66
CA ASP A 124 1.96 15.66 -8.61
C ASP A 124 2.56 14.48 -9.39
N TYR A 125 3.84 14.53 -9.81
CA TYR A 125 4.50 13.35 -10.39
C TYR A 125 4.46 12.14 -9.46
N PHE A 126 4.75 12.36 -8.18
CA PHE A 126 4.82 11.26 -7.20
C PHE A 126 3.43 10.81 -6.73
N LYS A 127 2.45 11.71 -6.67
CA LYS A 127 1.05 11.41 -6.39
C LYS A 127 0.44 10.48 -7.43
N TYR A 128 0.74 10.71 -8.71
CA TYR A 128 0.35 9.83 -9.82
C TYR A 128 1.44 8.79 -10.10
N LEU A 129 1.85 8.05 -9.07
CA LEU A 129 3.04 7.21 -9.09
C LEU A 129 3.04 6.25 -10.30
N SER A 130 4.04 6.43 -11.18
CA SER A 130 4.30 5.59 -12.34
C SER A 130 5.77 5.70 -12.73
N VAL A 131 6.27 4.72 -13.46
CA VAL A 131 7.66 4.73 -13.97
C VAL A 131 7.95 6.01 -14.78
N LYS A 132 7.02 6.37 -15.67
CA LYS A 132 7.11 7.59 -16.50
C LYS A 132 7.15 8.86 -15.65
N ASN A 133 6.30 8.95 -14.62
CA ASN A 133 6.27 10.14 -13.77
C ASN A 133 7.50 10.25 -12.88
N VAL A 134 8.03 9.16 -12.32
CA VAL A 134 9.27 9.20 -11.54
C VAL A 134 10.45 9.62 -12.41
N ARG A 135 10.53 9.15 -13.67
CA ARG A 135 11.54 9.59 -14.64
C ARG A 135 11.46 11.10 -14.90
N ASN A 136 10.26 11.60 -15.21
CA ASN A 136 10.05 13.02 -15.47
C ASN A 136 10.26 13.88 -14.22
N LEU A 137 9.98 13.36 -13.02
CA LEU A 137 10.30 14.02 -11.75
C LEU A 137 11.81 14.26 -11.63
N VAL A 138 12.63 13.23 -11.86
CA VAL A 138 14.10 13.37 -11.82
C VAL A 138 14.58 14.37 -12.86
N LEU A 139 14.06 14.30 -14.09
CA LEU A 139 14.40 15.25 -15.15
C LEU A 139 13.99 16.69 -14.82
N LYS A 140 12.83 16.88 -14.17
CA LYS A 140 12.36 18.18 -13.70
C LYS A 140 13.30 18.77 -12.65
N VAL A 141 13.68 17.98 -11.65
CA VAL A 141 14.63 18.41 -10.62
C VAL A 141 16.00 18.71 -11.22
N ALA A 142 16.46 17.91 -12.18
CA ALA A 142 17.72 18.16 -12.89
C ALA A 142 17.65 19.45 -13.74
N HIS A 143 16.52 19.73 -14.37
CA HIS A 143 16.26 20.98 -15.08
C HIS A 143 16.36 22.20 -14.16
N ASP A 144 15.71 22.13 -12.99
CA ASP A 144 15.65 23.24 -12.05
C ASP A 144 17.00 23.54 -11.39
N GLU A 145 17.78 22.50 -11.08
CA GLU A 145 18.95 22.62 -10.20
C GLU A 145 20.30 22.46 -10.91
N LEU A 146 20.34 21.76 -12.05
CA LEU A 146 21.60 21.32 -12.65
C LEU A 146 21.85 21.93 -14.02
N ASP A 147 20.87 21.84 -14.92
CA ASP A 147 20.98 22.31 -16.31
C ASP A 147 19.58 22.58 -16.93
N PRO A 148 19.23 23.85 -17.20
CA PRO A 148 17.91 24.22 -17.74
C PRO A 148 17.67 23.75 -19.19
N SER A 149 18.68 23.19 -19.86
CA SER A 149 18.49 22.58 -21.19
C SER A 149 17.87 21.19 -21.13
N ILE A 150 17.88 20.54 -19.95
CA ILE A 150 17.27 19.22 -19.74
C ILE A 150 15.75 19.34 -19.95
N ARG A 151 15.21 18.51 -20.85
CA ARG A 151 13.78 18.49 -21.14
C ARG A 151 13.06 17.48 -20.24
N PHE A 152 11.85 17.85 -19.83
CA PHE A 152 10.94 16.98 -19.08
C PHE A 152 9.52 17.12 -19.66
N GLU A 153 8.66 16.13 -19.42
CA GLU A 153 7.24 16.17 -19.79
C GLU A 153 6.37 16.35 -18.55
N PRO A 154 5.22 17.04 -18.62
CA PRO A 154 4.34 17.26 -17.47
C PRO A 154 3.82 15.94 -16.85
N PRO A 155 3.35 15.97 -15.58
CA PRO A 155 2.84 14.78 -14.90
C PRO A 155 1.69 14.10 -15.65
N VAL A 156 1.83 12.79 -15.87
CA VAL A 156 0.75 11.96 -16.44
C VAL A 156 -0.24 11.64 -15.32
N VAL A 157 -1.43 12.22 -15.40
CA VAL A 157 -2.49 12.01 -14.42
C VAL A 157 -3.07 10.60 -14.53
N THR A 158 -3.07 9.86 -13.43
CA THR A 158 -3.74 8.56 -13.31
C THR A 158 -5.02 8.71 -12.48
N PRO A 159 -6.05 7.87 -12.72
CA PRO A 159 -7.24 7.88 -11.87
C PRO A 159 -6.84 7.64 -10.41
N ILE A 160 -7.40 8.44 -9.49
CA ILE A 160 -7.21 8.31 -8.04
C ILE A 160 -8.34 7.52 -7.36
N LEU A 161 -9.41 7.27 -8.11
CA LEU A 161 -10.61 6.56 -7.68
C LEU A 161 -11.12 5.72 -8.85
N GLY A 162 -11.32 4.42 -8.63
CA GLY A 162 -11.80 3.54 -9.69
C GLY A 162 -11.94 2.09 -9.27
N ILE A 163 -12.47 1.30 -10.19
CA ILE A 163 -12.62 -0.15 -10.08
C ILE A 163 -11.51 -0.79 -10.90
N TYR A 164 -10.80 -1.72 -10.27
CA TYR A 164 -9.68 -2.43 -10.85
C TYR A 164 -10.03 -3.90 -11.08
N HIS A 165 -9.55 -4.45 -12.18
CA HIS A 165 -9.57 -5.89 -12.41
C HIS A 165 -8.38 -6.32 -13.27
N PRO A 166 -7.65 -7.41 -12.94
CA PRO A 166 -6.44 -7.84 -13.67
C PRO A 166 -6.65 -8.10 -15.16
N ARG A 167 -7.81 -8.68 -15.53
CA ARG A 167 -8.20 -8.94 -16.93
C ARG A 167 -8.72 -7.73 -17.72
N ALA A 168 -8.85 -6.56 -17.09
CA ALA A 168 -9.30 -5.34 -17.76
C ALA A 168 -8.10 -4.54 -18.28
N GLN A 169 -8.22 -3.97 -19.48
CA GLN A 169 -7.16 -3.13 -20.07
C GLN A 169 -7.09 -1.74 -19.42
N SER A 170 -8.19 -1.27 -18.83
CA SER A 170 -8.32 0.07 -18.25
C SER A 170 -9.07 0.02 -16.93
N ILE A 171 -8.87 1.06 -16.12
CA ILE A 171 -9.65 1.29 -14.89
C ILE A 171 -11.07 1.73 -15.25
N PHE A 172 -12.06 1.23 -14.52
CA PHE A 172 -13.44 1.71 -14.64
C PHE A 172 -13.72 2.80 -13.61
N THR A 173 -14.43 3.85 -14.02
CA THR A 173 -14.87 4.93 -13.14
C THR A 173 -16.36 4.87 -12.81
N SER A 174 -17.06 3.86 -13.36
CA SER A 174 -18.49 3.61 -13.26
C SER A 174 -18.75 2.14 -12.91
N TYR A 175 -19.60 1.90 -11.91
CA TYR A 175 -20.05 0.54 -11.55
C TYR A 175 -20.80 -0.14 -12.70
N LYS A 176 -21.63 0.61 -13.44
CA LYS A 176 -22.45 0.06 -14.52
C LYS A 176 -21.57 -0.49 -15.64
N ASP A 177 -20.55 0.25 -16.03
CA ASP A 177 -19.62 -0.13 -17.09
C ASP A 177 -18.78 -1.34 -16.67
N TYR A 178 -18.33 -1.34 -15.41
CA TYR A 178 -17.63 -2.49 -14.82
C TYR A 178 -18.48 -3.75 -14.85
N VAL A 179 -19.74 -3.69 -14.39
CA VAL A 179 -20.63 -4.85 -14.36
C VAL A 179 -20.96 -5.36 -15.76
N ALA A 180 -21.21 -4.46 -16.72
CA ALA A 180 -21.46 -4.84 -18.11
C ALA A 180 -20.23 -5.58 -18.68
N TRP A 181 -19.04 -5.05 -18.46
CA TRP A 181 -17.78 -5.69 -18.84
C TRP A 181 -17.59 -7.05 -18.12
N TYR A 182 -17.81 -7.11 -16.81
CA TYR A 182 -17.64 -8.31 -15.99
C TYR A 182 -18.53 -9.46 -16.46
N LYS A 183 -19.78 -9.15 -16.83
CA LYS A 183 -20.70 -10.11 -17.46
C LYS A 183 -20.22 -10.53 -18.85
N SER A 184 -19.78 -9.58 -19.69
CA SER A 184 -19.30 -9.89 -21.05
C SER A 184 -18.09 -10.83 -21.07
N LYS A 185 -17.29 -10.84 -19.99
CA LYS A 185 -16.13 -11.73 -19.82
C LYS A 185 -16.47 -13.08 -19.18
N GLY A 186 -17.74 -13.36 -18.90
CA GLY A 186 -18.15 -14.61 -18.25
C GLY A 186 -17.66 -14.75 -16.80
N LEU A 187 -17.30 -13.64 -16.15
CA LEU A 187 -16.80 -13.64 -14.77
C LEU A 187 -17.92 -13.66 -13.72
N TRP A 188 -19.11 -13.20 -14.13
CA TRP A 188 -20.30 -13.10 -13.27
C TRP A 188 -20.76 -14.48 -12.74
N LYS A 189 -20.83 -14.64 -11.42
CA LYS A 189 -21.15 -15.89 -10.71
C LYS A 189 -22.64 -16.07 -10.40
N GLY A 190 -23.50 -15.50 -11.22
CA GLY A 190 -24.96 -15.55 -11.04
C GLY A 190 -25.38 -14.88 -9.72
N HIS A 191 -26.05 -15.66 -8.86
CA HIS A 191 -26.45 -15.25 -7.51
C HIS A 191 -25.32 -15.37 -6.46
N GLY A 192 -24.07 -15.58 -6.89
CA GLY A 192 -22.92 -15.57 -5.99
C GLY A 192 -22.77 -14.24 -5.24
N PRO A 193 -22.34 -14.27 -3.96
CA PRO A 193 -22.23 -13.06 -3.16
C PRO A 193 -21.13 -12.13 -3.69
N TRP A 194 -21.34 -10.83 -3.50
CA TRP A 194 -20.40 -9.79 -3.89
C TRP A 194 -19.42 -9.47 -2.77
N ILE A 195 -18.12 -9.52 -3.05
CA ILE A 195 -17.08 -9.10 -2.11
C ILE A 195 -16.50 -7.77 -2.57
N GLY A 196 -16.61 -6.76 -1.70
CA GLY A 196 -15.95 -5.47 -1.88
C GLY A 196 -14.50 -5.53 -1.40
N ILE A 197 -13.56 -5.08 -2.23
CA ILE A 197 -12.13 -5.01 -1.86
C ILE A 197 -11.68 -3.56 -1.99
N PRO A 198 -11.77 -2.73 -0.93
CA PRO A 198 -11.23 -1.39 -0.93
C PRO A 198 -9.73 -1.43 -0.65
N PHE A 199 -8.94 -0.68 -1.43
CA PHE A 199 -7.49 -0.63 -1.31
C PHE A 199 -6.89 0.73 -1.75
N PHE A 200 -5.60 0.96 -1.51
CA PHE A 200 -4.93 2.20 -1.91
C PHE A 200 -4.44 2.15 -3.36
N SER A 201 -4.48 3.28 -4.08
CA SER A 201 -3.98 3.35 -5.46
C SER A 201 -2.52 2.92 -5.60
N SER A 202 -1.70 3.09 -4.56
CA SER A 202 -0.31 2.61 -4.51
C SER A 202 -0.18 1.09 -4.65
N SER A 203 -1.24 0.31 -4.34
CA SER A 203 -1.23 -1.14 -4.59
C SER A 203 -1.26 -1.48 -6.08
N LEU A 204 -1.59 -0.54 -6.98
CA LEU A 204 -1.51 -0.74 -8.44
C LEU A 204 -0.16 -0.37 -9.01
N ALA A 205 0.75 0.17 -8.20
CA ALA A 205 2.09 0.49 -8.64
C ALA A 205 2.83 -0.78 -9.10
N GLU A 206 3.76 -0.57 -10.02
CA GLU A 206 4.66 -1.61 -10.49
C GLU A 206 5.35 -2.30 -9.29
N GLY A 207 5.38 -3.64 -9.28
CA GLY A 207 5.94 -4.43 -8.18
C GLY A 207 4.98 -4.67 -7.01
N GLN A 208 3.85 -3.95 -6.91
CA GLN A 208 2.82 -4.14 -5.87
C GLN A 208 1.53 -4.78 -6.42
N LYS A 209 1.18 -4.49 -7.68
CA LYS A 209 -0.05 -4.91 -8.38
C LYS A 209 -0.39 -6.40 -8.25
N ASN A 210 0.62 -7.27 -8.25
CA ASN A 210 0.45 -8.72 -8.15
C ASN A 210 -0.37 -9.18 -6.93
N ILE A 211 -0.35 -8.42 -5.84
CA ILE A 211 -1.17 -8.71 -4.66
C ILE A 211 -2.66 -8.68 -5.02
N MET A 212 -3.12 -7.59 -5.63
CA MET A 212 -4.53 -7.42 -6.00
C MET A 212 -4.93 -8.42 -7.09
N ASP A 213 -4.06 -8.65 -8.07
CA ASP A 213 -4.30 -9.63 -9.14
C ASP A 213 -4.58 -11.02 -8.56
N TYR A 214 -3.71 -11.49 -7.67
CA TYR A 214 -3.85 -12.79 -7.04
C TYR A 214 -5.12 -12.89 -6.20
N VAL A 215 -5.39 -11.91 -5.33
CA VAL A 215 -6.56 -11.94 -4.44
C VAL A 215 -7.86 -11.94 -5.23
N ILE A 216 -7.98 -11.09 -6.26
CA ILE A 216 -9.18 -11.01 -7.11
C ILE A 216 -9.41 -12.35 -7.80
N GLU A 217 -8.41 -12.84 -8.55
CA GLU A 217 -8.56 -14.08 -9.31
C GLU A 217 -8.82 -15.29 -8.41
N ARG A 218 -8.17 -15.35 -7.24
CA ARG A 218 -8.33 -16.47 -6.32
C ARG A 218 -9.73 -16.52 -5.74
N LEU A 219 -10.30 -15.38 -5.34
CA LEU A 219 -11.66 -15.29 -4.82
C LEU A 219 -12.71 -15.52 -5.92
N GLU A 220 -12.46 -15.09 -7.16
CA GLU A 220 -13.34 -15.39 -8.29
C GLU A 220 -13.42 -16.90 -8.58
N ARG A 221 -12.30 -17.61 -8.46
CA ARG A 221 -12.28 -19.08 -8.61
C ARG A 221 -13.10 -19.78 -7.54
N GLU A 222 -13.29 -19.15 -6.38
CA GLU A 222 -14.20 -19.63 -5.32
C GLU A 222 -15.68 -19.31 -5.58
N GLY A 223 -16.02 -18.70 -6.72
CA GLY A 223 -17.41 -18.39 -7.06
C GLY A 223 -17.94 -17.12 -6.41
N PHE A 224 -17.07 -16.23 -5.93
CA PHE A 224 -17.45 -14.89 -5.52
C PHE A 224 -17.51 -13.93 -6.71
N ASN A 225 -18.38 -12.92 -6.63
CA ASN A 225 -18.33 -11.75 -7.50
C ASN A 225 -17.46 -10.68 -6.83
N LEU A 226 -16.57 -10.03 -7.58
CA LEU A 226 -15.56 -9.15 -6.99
C LEU A 226 -15.76 -7.69 -7.42
N LEU A 227 -15.72 -6.79 -6.45
CA LEU A 227 -15.71 -5.34 -6.66
C LEU A 227 -14.48 -4.73 -5.99
N ALA A 228 -13.33 -4.83 -6.65
CA ALA A 228 -12.07 -4.29 -6.16
C ALA A 228 -11.92 -2.81 -6.57
N CYS A 229 -11.89 -1.93 -5.57
CA CYS A 229 -11.92 -0.49 -5.77
C CYS A 229 -10.78 0.18 -5.03
N PHE A 230 -10.16 1.17 -5.66
CA PHE A 230 -9.15 2.00 -5.02
C PHE A 230 -9.59 3.44 -4.93
N GLY A 231 -9.11 4.14 -3.89
CA GLY A 231 -9.39 5.54 -3.64
C GLY A 231 -9.48 5.83 -2.15
N LYS A 232 -10.02 7.00 -1.78
CA LYS A 232 -10.39 7.25 -0.39
C LYS A 232 -11.57 6.37 -0.02
N ASP A 233 -11.53 5.80 1.18
CA ASP A 233 -12.52 4.82 1.63
C ASP A 233 -13.97 5.31 1.49
N ILE A 234 -14.25 6.55 1.92
CA ILE A 234 -15.60 7.13 1.82
C ILE A 234 -16.08 7.27 0.37
N ASP A 235 -15.17 7.61 -0.55
CA ASP A 235 -15.50 7.78 -1.97
C ASP A 235 -15.74 6.41 -2.61
N VAL A 236 -14.94 5.40 -2.26
CA VAL A 236 -15.13 4.01 -2.70
C VAL A 236 -16.49 3.48 -2.23
N LEU A 237 -16.82 3.65 -0.95
CA LEU A 237 -18.09 3.21 -0.40
C LEU A 237 -19.26 3.86 -1.13
N LYS A 238 -19.30 5.19 -1.16
CA LYS A 238 -20.43 5.94 -1.74
C LYS A 238 -20.58 5.75 -3.24
N LYS A 239 -19.47 5.67 -3.99
CA LYS A 239 -19.51 5.64 -5.45
C LYS A 239 -19.73 4.24 -6.01
N PHE A 240 -19.18 3.22 -5.34
CA PHE A 240 -19.12 1.87 -5.89
C PHE A 240 -19.86 0.84 -5.06
N PHE A 241 -19.71 0.85 -3.73
CA PHE A 241 -20.27 -0.20 -2.87
C PHE A 241 -21.71 0.08 -2.46
N ILE A 242 -22.16 1.33 -2.53
CA ILE A 242 -23.52 1.74 -2.21
C ILE A 242 -24.21 2.17 -3.51
N ASP A 243 -25.45 1.74 -3.70
CA ASP A 243 -26.26 2.16 -4.82
C ASP A 243 -26.97 3.51 -4.57
N PRO A 244 -27.59 4.13 -5.59
CA PRO A 244 -28.32 5.39 -5.41
C PRO A 244 -29.50 5.33 -4.42
N MET A 245 -29.99 4.13 -4.06
CA MET A 245 -31.05 3.94 -3.08
C MET A 245 -30.51 3.76 -1.65
N GLY A 246 -29.18 3.81 -1.47
CA GLY A 246 -28.52 3.63 -0.18
C GLY A 246 -28.32 2.16 0.21
N GLN A 247 -28.58 1.21 -0.69
CA GLN A 247 -28.39 -0.21 -0.42
C GLN A 247 -26.97 -0.66 -0.77
N SER A 248 -26.47 -1.64 -0.02
CA SER A 248 -25.17 -2.24 -0.30
C SER A 248 -25.22 -3.09 -1.57
N ARG A 249 -24.22 -2.90 -2.43
CA ARG A 249 -23.93 -3.71 -3.63
C ARG A 249 -23.00 -4.89 -3.33
N VAL A 250 -22.47 -4.95 -2.11
CA VAL A 250 -21.55 -5.98 -1.65
C VAL A 250 -22.09 -6.62 -0.37
N ASP A 251 -21.80 -7.90 -0.18
CA ASP A 251 -22.27 -8.68 0.96
C ASP A 251 -21.26 -8.74 2.10
N LEU A 252 -19.98 -8.55 1.78
CA LEU A 252 -18.85 -8.56 2.70
C LEU A 252 -17.72 -7.70 2.13
N ILE A 253 -16.94 -7.06 3.01
CA ILE A 253 -15.74 -6.31 2.63
C ILE A 253 -14.48 -7.06 3.08
N VAL A 254 -13.49 -7.21 2.19
CA VAL A 254 -12.11 -7.58 2.53
C VAL A 254 -11.23 -6.33 2.38
N ALA A 255 -10.98 -5.64 3.49
CA ALA A 255 -10.42 -4.30 3.50
C ALA A 255 -8.89 -4.30 3.55
N PHE A 256 -8.24 -3.96 2.43
CA PHE A 256 -6.81 -3.64 2.40
C PHE A 256 -6.55 -2.17 2.77
N SER A 257 -7.55 -1.31 2.60
CA SER A 257 -7.62 0.04 3.17
C SER A 257 -8.43 0.05 4.47
N LEU A 258 -9.21 1.12 4.76
CA LEU A 258 -9.99 1.30 6.00
C LEU A 258 -9.17 1.26 7.30
N LYS A 259 -7.88 1.59 7.22
CA LYS A 259 -6.94 1.54 8.36
C LYS A 259 -6.93 2.83 9.20
N PHE A 260 -7.56 3.90 8.71
CA PHE A 260 -7.27 5.27 9.13
C PHE A 260 -8.39 5.95 9.94
N TYR A 261 -9.14 5.16 10.72
CA TYR A 261 -10.19 5.57 11.67
C TYR A 261 -11.54 5.95 11.06
N SER A 262 -12.39 4.95 10.81
CA SER A 262 -13.84 5.21 10.71
C SER A 262 -14.40 5.68 12.05
N ALA A 263 -13.88 5.22 13.18
CA ALA A 263 -14.30 5.66 14.51
C ALA A 263 -14.10 7.16 14.78
N LEU A 264 -13.17 7.82 14.08
CA LEU A 264 -12.91 9.27 14.20
C LEU A 264 -13.57 10.09 13.07
N ASN A 265 -14.15 9.43 12.07
CA ASN A 265 -14.83 10.07 10.97
C ASN A 265 -16.30 9.67 11.00
N ASP A 266 -17.14 10.52 11.60
CA ASP A 266 -18.57 10.27 11.78
C ASP A 266 -19.30 9.93 10.47
N GLN A 267 -18.86 10.51 9.36
CA GLN A 267 -19.44 10.21 8.06
C GLN A 267 -19.09 8.80 7.60
N LEU A 268 -17.85 8.36 7.78
CA LEU A 268 -17.44 6.99 7.46
C LEU A 268 -18.11 5.98 8.39
N ARG A 269 -18.16 6.28 9.70
CA ARG A 269 -18.85 5.45 10.70
C ARG A 269 -20.33 5.27 10.38
N SER A 270 -21.07 6.35 10.17
CA SER A 270 -22.49 6.29 9.81
C SER A 270 -22.72 5.54 8.50
N THR A 271 -21.85 5.75 7.50
CA THR A 271 -21.92 5.00 6.23
C THR A 271 -21.74 3.50 6.46
N LEU A 272 -20.75 3.09 7.26
CA LEU A 272 -20.51 1.67 7.58
C LEU A 272 -21.65 1.04 8.40
N LEU A 273 -22.23 1.77 9.35
CA LEU A 273 -23.40 1.33 10.12
C LEU A 273 -24.64 1.16 9.22
N ASN A 274 -24.83 2.06 8.26
CA ASN A 274 -25.99 2.01 7.37
C ASN A 274 -25.92 0.84 6.36
N ILE A 275 -24.73 0.48 5.88
CA ILE A 275 -24.58 -0.65 4.96
C ILE A 275 -24.69 -2.01 5.65
N ASP A 276 -24.38 -2.07 6.96
CA ASP A 276 -24.50 -3.26 7.82
C ASP A 276 -23.91 -4.54 7.20
N ILE A 277 -22.64 -4.50 6.82
CA ILE A 277 -21.92 -5.65 6.26
C ILE A 277 -20.65 -5.98 7.04
N PRO A 278 -20.26 -7.26 7.14
CA PRO A 278 -19.00 -7.65 7.76
C PRO A 278 -17.80 -7.05 7.03
N VAL A 279 -16.85 -6.51 7.80
CA VAL A 279 -15.60 -5.94 7.28
C VAL A 279 -14.43 -6.75 7.82
N ILE A 280 -13.84 -7.58 6.97
CA ILE A 280 -12.63 -8.34 7.28
C ILE A 280 -11.41 -7.46 7.08
N ASN A 281 -10.52 -7.44 8.06
CA ASN A 281 -9.30 -6.67 8.04
C ASN A 281 -8.17 -7.44 7.31
N ALA A 282 -7.91 -7.08 6.05
CA ALA A 282 -6.76 -7.58 5.30
C ALA A 282 -5.48 -6.86 5.75
N VAL A 283 -4.59 -7.58 6.41
CA VAL A 283 -3.33 -7.05 6.94
C VAL A 283 -2.24 -7.12 5.88
N LYS A 284 -1.52 -6.00 5.71
CA LYS A 284 -0.28 -5.91 4.94
C LYS A 284 0.90 -5.83 5.91
N LEU A 285 1.89 -6.72 5.75
CA LEU A 285 3.14 -6.68 6.48
C LEU A 285 4.04 -5.59 5.86
N TYR A 286 4.26 -4.48 6.58
CA TYR A 286 4.98 -3.33 6.03
C TYR A 286 6.47 -3.40 6.35
N SER A 287 6.82 -3.74 7.59
CA SER A 287 8.19 -3.66 8.10
C SER A 287 8.96 -4.98 8.11
N ILE A 288 8.26 -6.12 7.96
CA ILE A 288 8.85 -7.46 7.94
C ILE A 288 8.61 -8.15 6.59
N ASP A 289 9.62 -8.87 6.13
CA ASP A 289 9.53 -9.68 4.92
C ASP A 289 8.72 -10.96 5.20
N ILE A 290 7.95 -11.44 4.22
CA ILE A 290 7.04 -12.60 4.39
C ILE A 290 7.77 -13.82 4.95
N ASP A 291 8.96 -14.16 4.41
CA ASP A 291 9.71 -15.35 4.85
C ASP A 291 10.20 -15.25 6.30
N LYS A 292 10.50 -14.03 6.77
CA LYS A 292 10.90 -13.79 8.16
C LYS A 292 9.69 -13.87 9.06
N TRP A 293 8.59 -13.22 8.67
CA TRP A 293 7.33 -13.27 9.39
C TRP A 293 6.83 -14.70 9.60
N TRP A 294 6.94 -15.56 8.59
CA TRP A 294 6.50 -16.96 8.68
C TRP A 294 7.25 -17.77 9.75
N LYS A 295 8.48 -17.39 10.07
CA LYS A 295 9.35 -18.07 11.05
C LYS A 295 9.36 -17.37 12.40
N ASP A 296 8.77 -16.18 12.49
CA ASP A 296 8.80 -15.36 13.69
C ASP A 296 7.66 -15.77 14.64
N PRO A 297 7.96 -16.26 15.86
CA PRO A 297 6.92 -16.63 16.83
C PRO A 297 6.11 -15.42 17.34
N VAL A 298 6.60 -14.20 17.17
CA VAL A 298 5.88 -12.95 17.52
C VAL A 298 4.87 -12.58 16.42
N GLY A 299 5.18 -12.87 15.16
CA GLY A 299 4.33 -12.51 14.02
C GLY A 299 4.45 -11.05 13.62
N ILE A 300 3.38 -10.26 13.76
CA ILE A 300 3.34 -8.87 13.29
C ILE A 300 4.20 -7.99 14.21
N PRO A 301 5.17 -7.21 13.66
CA PRO A 301 6.02 -6.36 14.48
C PRO A 301 5.23 -5.34 15.32
N PRO A 302 5.63 -5.02 16.57
CA PRO A 302 4.87 -4.14 17.45
C PRO A 302 4.53 -2.76 16.86
N MET A 303 5.43 -2.18 16.05
CA MET A 303 5.18 -0.91 15.39
C MET A 303 4.06 -1.00 14.33
N ASP A 304 3.90 -2.16 13.69
CA ASP A 304 2.86 -2.39 12.70
C ASP A 304 1.51 -2.70 13.37
N VAL A 305 1.50 -3.34 14.55
CA VAL A 305 0.27 -3.74 15.27
C VAL A 305 -0.73 -2.59 15.40
N VAL A 306 -0.25 -1.38 15.74
CA VAL A 306 -1.12 -0.21 15.94
C VAL A 306 -1.97 0.09 14.70
N TRP A 307 -1.36 0.16 13.52
CA TRP A 307 -2.08 0.56 12.31
C TRP A 307 -2.78 -0.59 11.58
N THR A 308 -2.35 -1.85 11.79
CA THR A 308 -2.85 -2.99 11.02
C THR A 308 -3.83 -3.82 11.82
N ILE A 309 -3.81 -3.72 13.15
CA ILE A 309 -4.68 -4.48 14.04
C ILE A 309 -5.53 -3.53 14.88
N ALA A 310 -4.91 -2.74 15.76
CA ALA A 310 -5.64 -1.95 16.75
C ALA A 310 -6.59 -0.92 16.13
N ASN A 311 -6.13 -0.14 15.13
CA ASN A 311 -6.98 0.87 14.49
C ASN A 311 -8.18 0.26 13.72
N PRO A 312 -7.99 -0.80 12.90
CA PRO A 312 -9.11 -1.54 12.33
C PRO A 312 -10.07 -2.15 13.38
N GLU A 313 -9.57 -2.68 14.49
CA GLU A 313 -10.41 -3.25 15.55
C GLU A 313 -11.26 -2.18 16.24
N ILE A 314 -10.68 -1.01 16.55
CA ILE A 314 -11.43 0.16 17.04
C ILE A 314 -12.53 0.57 16.04
N SER A 315 -12.28 0.36 14.75
CA SER A 315 -13.21 0.66 13.66
C SER A 315 -14.27 -0.43 13.45
N GLY A 316 -14.26 -1.51 14.24
CA GLY A 316 -15.20 -2.63 14.17
C GLY A 316 -14.86 -3.67 13.09
N ALA A 317 -13.68 -3.58 12.47
CA ALA A 317 -13.24 -4.61 11.52
C ALA A 317 -12.84 -5.88 12.26
N ILE A 318 -13.17 -7.02 11.66
CA ILE A 318 -13.02 -8.35 12.24
C ILE A 318 -11.94 -9.15 11.50
N GLU A 319 -11.56 -10.30 12.08
CA GLU A 319 -10.67 -11.28 11.45
C GLU A 319 -9.39 -10.68 10.82
N PRO A 320 -8.55 -9.99 11.61
CA PRO A 320 -7.27 -9.51 11.10
C PRO A 320 -6.46 -10.66 10.51
N THR A 321 -6.21 -10.60 9.21
CA THR A 321 -5.58 -11.69 8.46
C THR A 321 -4.45 -11.15 7.59
N PRO A 322 -3.18 -11.53 7.81
CA PRO A 322 -2.08 -11.17 6.93
C PRO A 322 -2.29 -11.74 5.53
N LEU A 323 -2.64 -10.90 4.55
CA LEU A 323 -2.89 -11.33 3.16
C LEU A 323 -1.80 -10.90 2.19
N SER A 324 -0.92 -9.99 2.61
CA SER A 324 0.18 -9.52 1.78
C SER A 324 1.35 -9.04 2.62
N GLY A 325 2.52 -8.99 1.99
CA GLY A 325 3.71 -8.44 2.60
C GLY A 325 4.72 -8.10 1.53
N ARG A 326 5.90 -7.66 1.97
CA ARG A 326 7.03 -7.42 1.08
C ARG A 326 7.92 -8.65 0.98
N VAL A 327 8.59 -8.78 -0.16
CA VAL A 327 9.70 -9.71 -0.36
C VAL A 327 10.91 -8.94 -0.88
N CYS A 328 12.09 -9.40 -0.48
CA CYS A 328 13.34 -8.91 -1.02
C CYS A 328 13.53 -9.46 -2.44
N VAL A 329 13.74 -8.58 -3.40
CA VAL A 329 14.06 -8.92 -4.79
C VAL A 329 15.43 -8.32 -5.09
N LYS A 330 16.36 -9.17 -5.53
CA LYS A 330 17.66 -8.69 -5.98
C LYS A 330 17.53 -8.16 -7.40
N ASP A 331 18.14 -7.00 -7.62
CA ASP A 331 18.29 -6.47 -8.97
C ASP A 331 19.40 -7.21 -9.73
N GLU A 332 19.08 -7.75 -10.91
CA GLU A 332 20.00 -8.58 -11.70
C GLU A 332 21.23 -7.79 -12.21
N ASP A 333 21.07 -6.49 -12.48
CA ASP A 333 22.14 -5.67 -13.09
C ASP A 333 23.09 -5.00 -12.08
N LYS A 334 22.56 -4.55 -10.94
CA LYS A 334 23.29 -3.71 -9.96
C LYS A 334 23.42 -4.34 -8.57
N GLY A 335 22.76 -5.48 -8.31
CA GLY A 335 22.76 -6.12 -7.00
C GLY A 335 21.96 -5.37 -5.92
N ASN A 336 21.26 -4.29 -6.28
CA ASN A 336 20.44 -3.50 -5.36
C ASN A 336 19.36 -4.37 -4.70
N VAL A 337 19.09 -4.10 -3.43
CA VAL A 337 18.02 -4.77 -2.68
C VAL A 337 16.72 -4.00 -2.86
N LEU A 338 15.81 -4.57 -3.65
CA LEU A 338 14.49 -4.01 -3.92
C LEU A 338 13.43 -4.72 -3.07
N PHE A 339 12.29 -4.07 -2.88
CA PHE A 339 11.15 -4.67 -2.21
C PHE A 339 9.93 -4.66 -3.13
N ALA A 340 9.39 -5.86 -3.36
CA ALA A 340 8.16 -6.05 -4.11
C ALA A 340 7.06 -6.59 -3.19
N GLY A 341 5.81 -6.23 -3.49
CA GLY A 341 4.64 -6.75 -2.79
C GLY A 341 4.28 -8.15 -3.27
N ARG A 342 3.97 -9.07 -2.35
CA ARG A 342 3.48 -10.41 -2.67
C ARG A 342 2.27 -10.79 -1.83
N PRO A 343 1.32 -11.55 -2.39
CA PRO A 343 0.24 -12.14 -1.61
C PRO A 343 0.79 -13.22 -0.68
N ILE A 344 0.13 -13.43 0.45
CA ILE A 344 0.36 -14.58 1.33
C ILE A 344 -0.74 -15.58 1.01
N SER A 345 -0.46 -16.50 0.10
CA SER A 345 -1.47 -17.43 -0.42
C SER A 345 -2.09 -18.31 0.67
N GLN A 346 -1.27 -18.81 1.58
CA GLN A 346 -1.66 -19.77 2.61
C GLN A 346 -2.71 -19.21 3.56
N THR A 347 -2.59 -17.94 3.95
CA THR A 347 -3.56 -17.27 4.83
C THR A 347 -4.84 -16.92 4.09
N LEU A 348 -4.77 -16.61 2.79
CA LEU A 348 -5.98 -16.43 1.97
C LEU A 348 -6.78 -17.73 1.87
N GLU A 349 -6.11 -18.88 1.71
CA GLU A 349 -6.79 -20.19 1.72
C GLU A 349 -7.50 -20.47 3.04
N LEU A 350 -6.92 -20.04 4.17
CA LEU A 350 -7.56 -20.19 5.48
C LEU A 350 -8.73 -19.20 5.68
N LEU A 351 -8.69 -18.05 5.02
CA LEU A 351 -9.72 -17.01 5.11
C LEU A 351 -10.96 -17.33 4.28
N ILE A 352 -10.80 -17.93 3.10
CA ILE A 352 -11.90 -18.24 2.16
C ILE A 352 -13.06 -19.00 2.83
N PRO A 353 -12.82 -20.11 3.56
CA PRO A 353 -13.90 -20.81 4.26
C PRO A 353 -14.62 -19.93 5.28
N ARG A 354 -13.89 -19.03 5.96
CA ARG A 354 -14.46 -18.12 6.97
C ARG A 354 -15.32 -17.03 6.33
N ILE A 355 -14.88 -16.49 5.18
CA ILE A 355 -15.71 -15.61 4.35
C ILE A 355 -17.05 -16.28 4.03
N ARG A 356 -17.05 -17.55 3.60
CA ARG A 356 -18.29 -18.29 3.33
C ARG A 356 -19.16 -18.42 4.59
N LYS A 357 -18.56 -18.63 5.77
CA LYS A 357 -19.32 -18.71 7.03
C LYS A 357 -19.96 -17.37 7.41
N TRP A 358 -19.26 -16.24 7.25
CA TRP A 358 -19.86 -14.92 7.46
C TRP A 358 -21.04 -14.65 6.52
N LEU A 359 -20.88 -14.98 5.24
CA LEU A 359 -21.95 -14.83 4.25
C LEU A 359 -23.14 -15.75 4.55
N ALA A 360 -22.90 -16.98 5.00
CA ALA A 360 -23.95 -17.90 5.43
C ALA A 360 -24.71 -17.39 6.67
N LEU A 361 -24.05 -16.69 7.60
CA LEU A 361 -24.73 -16.10 8.76
C LEU A 361 -25.73 -15.00 8.35
N LYS A 362 -25.44 -14.26 7.27
CA LYS A 362 -26.34 -13.23 6.74
C LYS A 362 -27.53 -13.82 5.99
N THR A 363 -27.32 -14.90 5.24
CA THR A 363 -28.28 -15.43 4.27
C THR A 363 -29.14 -16.58 4.79
N ASN A 364 -28.64 -17.40 5.71
CA ASN A 364 -29.39 -18.52 6.24
C ASN A 364 -30.55 -18.05 7.11
N GLU A 365 -31.65 -18.80 7.10
CA GLU A 365 -32.76 -18.61 8.03
C GLU A 365 -32.32 -18.90 9.46
N ASN A 366 -32.78 -18.09 10.42
CA ASN A 366 -32.43 -18.22 11.85
C ASN A 366 -32.72 -19.63 12.39
N ARG A 367 -33.82 -20.26 11.94
CA ARG A 367 -34.21 -21.63 12.33
C ARG A 367 -33.16 -22.69 11.97
N THR A 368 -32.36 -22.46 10.93
CA THR A 368 -31.33 -23.40 10.46
C THR A 368 -29.95 -23.12 11.06
N LYS A 369 -29.75 -21.95 11.68
CA LYS A 369 -28.48 -21.57 12.31
C LYS A 369 -28.29 -22.37 13.58
N ARG A 370 -27.08 -22.92 13.74
CA ARG A 370 -26.68 -23.66 14.95
C ARG A 370 -25.69 -22.81 15.73
N ILE A 371 -26.04 -22.43 16.95
CA ILE A 371 -25.23 -21.60 17.83
C ILE A 371 -24.64 -22.48 18.93
N ALA A 372 -23.31 -22.48 19.04
CA ALA A 372 -22.61 -23.09 20.18
C ALA A 372 -22.29 -21.99 21.20
N ILE A 373 -22.75 -22.16 22.44
CA ILE A 373 -22.41 -21.26 23.54
C ILE A 373 -21.39 -21.96 24.43
N LEU A 374 -20.20 -21.38 24.54
CA LEU A 374 -19.10 -21.91 25.36
C LEU A 374 -19.00 -21.09 26.64
N PHE A 375 -18.95 -21.76 27.79
CA PHE A 375 -18.72 -21.14 29.09
C PHE A 375 -17.55 -21.81 29.81
N TYR A 376 -16.84 -21.02 30.61
CA TYR A 376 -15.68 -21.49 31.34
C TYR A 376 -16.05 -21.96 32.75
N ASN A 377 -15.36 -23.00 33.19
CA ASN A 377 -15.43 -23.49 34.56
C ASN A 377 -14.08 -24.09 34.94
N HIS A 378 -13.40 -23.45 35.89
CA HIS A 378 -12.06 -23.84 36.32
C HIS A 378 -12.03 -25.06 37.25
N SER A 379 -13.19 -25.63 37.62
CA SER A 379 -13.30 -26.80 38.48
C SER A 379 -14.10 -27.94 37.85
N GLN A 380 -13.87 -29.16 38.31
CA GLN A 380 -14.77 -30.29 37.99
C GLN A 380 -16.16 -30.06 38.61
N GLY A 381 -17.22 -30.42 37.88
CA GLY A 381 -18.62 -30.23 38.31
C GLY A 381 -19.19 -28.86 37.96
N LYS A 382 -20.50 -28.62 38.11
CA LYS A 382 -21.21 -27.41 37.61
C LYS A 382 -21.19 -26.19 38.57
N GLN A 383 -20.51 -26.30 39.71
CA GLN A 383 -20.68 -25.36 40.83
C GLN A 383 -19.93 -24.03 40.68
N LYS A 384 -18.92 -23.94 39.80
CA LYS A 384 -18.11 -22.72 39.61
C LYS A 384 -18.15 -22.20 38.17
N ILE A 385 -19.27 -22.41 37.48
CA ILE A 385 -19.51 -21.72 36.20
C ILE A 385 -19.64 -20.23 36.52
N GLY A 386 -18.74 -19.42 35.96
CA GLY A 386 -18.68 -18.00 36.26
C GLY A 386 -17.89 -17.23 35.22
N ALA A 387 -18.18 -15.94 35.15
CA ALA A 387 -17.45 -14.97 34.34
C ALA A 387 -17.35 -13.66 35.13
N SER A 388 -16.28 -12.88 34.91
CA SER A 388 -16.02 -11.66 35.68
C SER A 388 -17.20 -10.68 35.61
N TYR A 389 -17.78 -10.38 36.77
CA TYR A 389 -18.93 -9.48 36.95
C TYR A 389 -20.18 -9.81 36.10
N LEU A 390 -20.32 -11.06 35.64
CA LEU A 390 -21.44 -11.51 34.82
C LEU A 390 -22.17 -12.69 35.48
N ASN A 391 -23.47 -12.54 35.71
CA ASN A 391 -24.32 -13.66 36.10
C ASN A 391 -24.57 -14.54 34.87
N VAL A 392 -23.73 -15.57 34.69
CA VAL A 392 -23.72 -16.42 33.49
C VAL A 392 -25.08 -17.07 33.25
N PHE A 393 -25.67 -17.72 34.26
CA PHE A 393 -26.95 -18.43 34.09
C PHE A 393 -28.08 -17.48 33.71
N ARG A 394 -28.21 -16.33 34.40
CA ARG A 394 -29.24 -15.34 34.06
C ARG A 394 -29.03 -14.75 32.68
N SER A 395 -27.78 -14.54 32.27
CA SER A 395 -27.47 -14.04 30.93
C SER A 395 -27.84 -15.06 29.85
N LEU A 396 -27.55 -16.35 30.07
CA LEU A 396 -27.93 -17.43 29.15
C LEU A 396 -29.45 -17.53 29.00
N GLU A 397 -30.20 -17.46 30.09
CA GLU A 397 -31.67 -17.46 30.05
C GLU A 397 -32.21 -16.34 29.15
N ILE A 398 -31.72 -15.11 29.34
CA ILE A 398 -32.14 -13.94 28.54
C ILE A 398 -31.73 -14.11 27.07
N ILE A 399 -30.51 -14.57 26.79
CA ILE A 399 -30.02 -14.81 25.43
C ILE A 399 -30.87 -15.86 24.72
N LEU A 400 -31.14 -16.99 25.38
CA LEU A 400 -31.92 -18.09 24.80
C LEU A 400 -33.38 -17.68 24.54
N GLN A 401 -34.02 -16.96 25.48
CA GLN A 401 -35.36 -16.41 25.27
C GLN A 401 -35.40 -15.44 24.07
N ARG A 402 -34.39 -14.58 23.93
CA ARG A 402 -34.30 -13.67 22.79
C ARG A 402 -34.07 -14.40 21.47
N LEU A 403 -33.22 -15.43 21.46
CA LEU A 403 -32.99 -16.28 20.29
C LEU A 403 -34.27 -16.99 19.85
N GLU A 404 -35.05 -17.54 20.78
CA GLU A 404 -36.34 -18.16 20.47
C GLU A 404 -37.31 -17.16 19.81
N GLN A 405 -37.42 -15.94 20.36
CA GLN A 405 -38.26 -14.87 19.80
C GLN A 405 -37.84 -14.45 18.38
N GLU A 406 -36.55 -14.52 18.07
CA GLU A 406 -35.98 -14.23 16.75
C GLU A 406 -36.05 -15.44 15.78
N GLY A 407 -36.71 -16.53 16.20
CA GLY A 407 -36.98 -17.71 15.37
C GLY A 407 -35.85 -18.73 15.31
N TYR A 408 -34.89 -18.69 16.23
CA TYR A 408 -33.90 -19.75 16.40
C TYR A 408 -34.50 -20.96 17.13
N LEU A 409 -33.99 -22.16 16.84
CA LEU A 409 -34.32 -23.37 17.59
C LEU A 409 -33.42 -23.48 18.82
N VAL A 410 -34.02 -23.36 20.01
CA VAL A 410 -33.29 -23.36 21.30
C VAL A 410 -33.54 -24.62 22.17
N GLY A 411 -34.33 -25.57 21.68
CA GLY A 411 -34.70 -26.83 22.36
C GLY A 411 -35.41 -27.78 21.43
#